data_AF-A0ABC8C2Z7-F1
#
_entry.id   AF-A0ABC8C2Z7-F1
#
_cell.length_a   1.000
_cell.length_b   1.000
_cell.length_c   1.000
_cell.angle_alpha   90.00
_cell.angle_beta   90.00
_cell.angle_gamma   90.00
#
_symmetry.space_group_name_H-M   'P 1'
#
loop_
_entity.id
_entity.type
_entity.pdbx_description
1 polymer ?
#
loop_
_entity_poly.entity_id
_entity_poly.type
_entity_poly.pdbx_seq_one_letter_code
_entity_poly.pdbx_strand_id
1 'polypeptide(L)' 'MTPRLDRDTFHRAWAWLGDHRGVEAAVRTLRRGQPYAYELDTPAARWRWTAYPVSVLPFPLHHLPNEHPVRSYE' A
#
# COMPACT_ATOMS: atom_id res chain seq x y z
N MET A 1 -3.35 -17.47 -22.98
CA MET A 1 -2.74 -18.11 -21.79
C MET A 1 -2.32 -17.01 -20.84
N THR A 2 -2.96 -16.88 -19.69
CA THR A 2 -2.53 -15.90 -18.68
C THR A 2 -1.30 -16.47 -17.97
N PRO A 3 -0.14 -15.78 -17.99
CA PRO A 3 1.03 -16.27 -17.28
C PRO A 3 0.68 -16.33 -15.79
N ARG A 4 0.67 -17.55 -15.23
CA ARG A 4 0.55 -17.74 -13.79
C ARG A 4 1.94 -17.69 -13.20
N LEU A 5 2.08 -16.90 -12.14
CA LEU A 5 3.26 -16.94 -11.29
C LEU A 5 3.37 -18.36 -10.73
N ASP A 6 4.56 -18.95 -10.82
CA ASP A 6 4.83 -20.16 -10.05
C ASP A 6 4.76 -19.86 -8.55
N ARG A 7 4.61 -20.91 -7.75
CA ARG A 7 4.40 -20.80 -6.31
C ARG A 7 5.57 -20.10 -5.61
N ASP A 8 6.80 -20.32 -6.04
CA ASP A 8 7.98 -19.72 -5.41
C ASP A 8 8.08 -18.24 -5.75
N THR A 9 7.80 -17.85 -6.99
CA THR A 9 7.74 -16.44 -7.38
C THR A 9 6.61 -15.72 -6.64
N PHE A 10 5.45 -16.36 -6.47
CA PHE A 10 4.37 -15.81 -5.66
C PHE A 10 4.82 -15.59 -4.21
N HIS A 11 5.44 -16.58 -3.56
CA HIS A 11 5.89 -16.44 -2.19
C HIS A 11 6.98 -15.38 -2.02
N ARG A 12 7.89 -15.21 -3.00
CA ARG A 12 8.89 -14.12 -2.97
C ARG A 12 8.25 -12.75 -3.12
N ALA A 13 7.30 -12.60 -4.05
CA ALA A 13 6.56 -11.36 -4.22
C ALA A 13 5.74 -11.02 -2.96
N TRP A 14 5.13 -12.02 -2.32
CA TRP A 14 4.39 -11.86 -1.08
C TRP A 14 5.30 -11.53 0.12
N ALA A 15 6.45 -12.19 0.23
CA ALA A 15 7.43 -11.89 1.27
C ALA A 15 7.98 -10.46 1.13
N TRP A 16 8.19 -9.98 -0.09
CA TRP A 16 8.58 -8.60 -0.34
C TRP A 16 7.49 -7.59 0.02
N LEU A 17 6.21 -7.89 -0.25
CA LEU A 17 5.10 -7.06 0.24
C LEU A 17 5.06 -6.98 1.78
N GLY A 18 5.60 -7.99 2.46
CA GLY A 18 5.82 -7.98 3.91
C GLY A 18 7.16 -7.39 4.36
N ASP A 19 8.10 -7.13 3.44
CA ASP A 19 9.41 -6.56 3.76
C ASP A 19 9.26 -5.06 4.05
N HIS A 20 9.49 -4.73 5.31
CA HIS A 20 9.25 -3.41 5.88
C HIS A 20 9.96 -2.28 5.12
N ARG A 21 11.14 -2.55 4.53
CA ARG A 21 11.91 -1.53 3.80
C ARG A 21 11.31 -1.21 2.43
N GLY A 22 10.85 -2.23 1.69
CA GLY A 22 10.17 -2.05 0.41
C GLY A 22 8.81 -1.36 0.57
N VAL A 23 8.10 -1.73 1.63
CA VAL A 23 6.82 -1.13 2.01
C VAL A 23 6.98 0.36 2.34
N GLU A 24 7.97 0.73 3.15
CA GLU A 24 8.24 2.14 3.51
C GLU A 24 8.51 3.01 2.29
N ALA A 25 9.32 2.53 1.33
CA ALA A 25 9.62 3.26 0.10
C ALA A 25 8.36 3.44 -0.78
N ALA A 26 7.56 2.38 -0.91
CA ALA A 26 6.28 2.42 -1.63
C ALA A 26 5.31 3.41 -0.96
N VAL A 27 5.14 3.34 0.37
CA VAL A 27 4.26 4.24 1.13
C VAL A 27 4.69 5.71 0.99
N ARG A 28 5.98 6.01 1.08
CA ARG A 28 6.49 7.38 0.90
C ARG A 28 6.22 7.92 -0.51
N THR A 29 6.40 7.07 -1.52
CA THR A 29 6.16 7.44 -2.93
C THR A 29 4.68 7.70 -3.18
N LEU A 30 3.82 6.79 -2.73
CA LEU A 30 2.37 6.89 -2.87
C LEU A 30 1.79 8.09 -2.11
N ARG A 31 2.30 8.42 -0.92
CA ARG A 31 1.92 9.63 -0.17
C ARG A 31 2.23 10.94 -0.88
N ARG A 32 3.19 10.93 -1.81
CA ARG A 32 3.51 12.08 -2.68
C ARG A 32 2.61 12.15 -3.92
N GLY A 33 1.60 11.28 -4.02
CA GLY A 33 0.73 11.17 -5.18
C GLY A 33 1.42 10.55 -6.40
N GLN A 34 2.57 9.89 -6.21
CA GLN A 34 3.32 9.28 -7.31
C GLN A 34 3.05 7.76 -7.37
N PRO A 35 2.89 7.18 -8.57
CA PRO A 35 2.84 5.73 -8.70
C PRO A 35 4.18 5.10 -8.32
N TYR A 36 4.13 3.89 -7.77
CA TYR A 36 5.31 3.11 -7.41
C TYR A 36 5.37 1.84 -8.26
N ALA A 37 6.43 1.68 -9.03
CA ALA A 37 6.67 0.46 -9.80
C ALA A 37 7.58 -0.50 -9.00
N TYR A 38 7.09 -1.71 -8.79
CA TYR A 38 7.84 -2.83 -8.26
C TYR A 38 8.22 -3.77 -9.40
N GLU A 39 9.50 -4.07 -9.52
CA GLU A 39 10.03 -5.00 -10.51
C GLU A 39 10.65 -6.21 -9.80
N LEU A 40 10.31 -7.41 -10.24
CA LEU A 40 10.87 -8.67 -9.77
C LEU A 40 11.44 -9.43 -10.97
N ASP A 41 12.75 -9.58 -10.98
CA ASP A 41 13.43 -10.45 -11.92
C ASP A 41 13.29 -11.91 -11.47
N THR A 42 12.77 -12.76 -12.36
CA THR A 42 12.82 -14.21 -12.22
C THR A 42 13.67 -14.80 -13.35
N PRO A 43 14.18 -16.03 -13.21
CA PRO A 43 14.91 -16.69 -14.29
C PRO A 43 14.12 -16.81 -15.60
N ALA A 44 12.78 -16.81 -15.53
CA ALA A 44 11.91 -16.96 -16.68
C ALA A 44 11.45 -15.61 -17.28
N ALA A 45 11.33 -14.56 -16.48
CA ALA A 45 10.80 -13.27 -16.91
C ALA A 45 11.05 -12.16 -15.88
N ARG A 46 10.98 -10.91 -16.35
CA ARG A 46 10.82 -9.74 -15.48
C ARG A 46 9.34 -9.46 -15.27
N TRP A 47 8.92 -9.42 -14.01
CA TRP A 47 7.59 -9.00 -13.63
C TRP A 47 7.62 -7.56 -13.14
N ARG A 48 6.61 -6.78 -13.54
CA ARG A 48 6.46 -5.40 -13.10
C ARG A 48 5.03 -5.17 -12.64
N TRP A 49 4.88 -4.74 -11.39
CA TRP A 49 3.61 -4.30 -10.82
C TRP A 49 3.69 -2.80 -10.53
N THR A 50 2.67 -2.05 -10.92
CA THR A 50 2.61 -0.60 -10.63
C THR A 50 1.48 -0.34 -9.66
N ALA A 51 1.81 0.15 -8.48
CA ALA A 51 0.86 0.64 -7.49
C ALA A 51 0.53 2.10 -7.81
N TYR A 52 -0.76 2.40 -7.97
CA TYR A 52 -1.24 3.76 -8.17
C TYR A 52 -1.86 4.26 -6.87
N PRO A 53 -1.66 5.54 -6.50
CA PRO A 53 -2.43 6.14 -5.44
C PRO A 53 -3.89 6.22 -5.89
N VAL A 54 -4.75 5.38 -5.33
CA VAL A 54 -6.19 5.60 -5.40
C VAL A 54 -6.49 6.73 -4.43
N SER A 55 -7.03 7.83 -4.94
CA SER A 55 -7.53 8.97 -4.13
C SER A 55 -8.23 8.44 -2.89
N VAL A 56 -7.88 9.03 -1.74
CA VAL A 56 -8.33 8.68 -0.38
C VAL A 56 -9.58 7.83 -0.44
N LEU A 57 -9.48 6.53 -0.13
CA LEU A 57 -10.66 5.72 0.17
C LEU A 57 -11.53 6.58 1.09
N PRO A 58 -12.84 6.70 0.85
CA PRO A 58 -13.72 7.43 1.75
C PRO A 58 -13.71 6.69 3.08
N PHE A 59 -12.72 6.97 3.93
CA PHE A 59 -12.79 6.65 5.32
C PHE A 59 -13.95 7.47 5.84
N PRO A 60 -14.95 6.84 6.48
CA PRO A 60 -15.94 7.61 7.18
C PRO A 60 -15.19 8.48 8.19
N LEU A 61 -15.35 9.80 8.10
CA LEU A 61 -14.96 10.76 9.12
C LEU A 61 -15.86 10.53 10.35
N HIS A 62 -15.74 9.37 11.00
CA HIS A 62 -16.44 9.03 12.23
C HIS A 62 -15.41 8.59 13.26
N HIS A 63 -14.50 9.49 13.62
CA HIS A 63 -13.93 9.57 14.96
C HIS A 63 -13.18 10.90 15.10
N LEU A 64 -13.89 12.02 14.91
CA LEU A 64 -13.56 13.19 15.71
C LEU A 64 -14.01 12.83 17.14
N PRO A 65 -13.10 12.77 18.15
CA PRO A 65 -13.57 12.71 19.52
C PRO A 65 -14.44 13.94 19.74
N ASN A 66 -15.67 13.70 20.15
CA ASN A 66 -16.63 14.72 20.50
C ASN A 66 -16.01 15.53 21.64
N GLU A 67 -15.37 16.66 21.34
CA GLU A 67 -15.08 17.69 22.34
C GLU A 67 -16.44 18.23 22.78
N HIS A 68 -17.03 17.55 23.75
CA HIS A 68 -18.16 18.08 24.49
C HIS A 68 -17.73 19.45 25.04
N PRO A 69 -18.46 20.54 24.76
CA PRO A 69 -18.24 21.75 25.54
C PRO A 69 -18.65 21.41 26.97
N VAL A 70 -17.67 21.35 27.87
CA VAL A 70 -17.90 21.37 29.31
C VAL A 70 -18.75 22.61 29.58
N ARG A 71 -20.05 22.41 29.87
CA ARG A 71 -20.85 23.47 30.48
C ARG A 71 -20.28 23.69 31.87
N SER A 72 -19.53 24.77 32.04
CA SER A 72 -19.41 25.43 33.32
C SER A 72 -20.74 26.13 33.58
N TYR A 73 -21.54 25.58 34.49
CA TYR A 73 -22.49 26.37 35.25
C TYR A 73 -21.86 26.63 36.61
N GLU A 74 -21.84 27.91 36.98
CA GLU A 74 -21.31 28.49 38.22
C GLU A 74 -21.89 27.85 39.48
#